data_AF-A0A7Y9IRM0-F1
#
_entry.id   AF-A0A7Y9IRM0-F1
#
_cell.length_a   1.000
_cell.length_b   1.000
_cell.length_c   1.000
_cell.angle_alpha   90.00
_cell.angle_beta   90.00
_cell.angle_gamma   90.00
#
_symmetry.space_group_name_H-M   'P 1'
#
loop_
_entity.id
_entity.type
_entity.pdbx_description
1 polymer ?
#
loop_
_entity_poly.entity_id
_entity_poly.type
_entity_poly.pdbx_seq_one_letter_code
_entity_poly.pdbx_strand_id
1 'polypeptide(L)'
;MAGEKNVETTGIVGWVDARFPLTSTWKAHLSEYYAPKNFNFWYFFGSLALLVLVIQIVTGIFLVMHYKPDAERAFQSVEYIMREVPWGWLVRYMHSTGASMFFVVVYLHMLRGLFYGSYRKPRELVWVFGVAIFLCLMAEAFMGYLLPWGQMSYWGAQVIVNLFAAIPFVGPDLALLIRGDYVVSDATLNRFFSFHVIAVPLVLLGLVVAHIIALHEVGSNNPDGIDIKKHKDENGIPLDGIPFHPYYSVHDLFGVSIFLMIFSAIVFFAPEMGGYFLEYNNFIPADALKTPPHIAPVWYFTPFYSMLRAVTSDFAMVLTVLAVLAAAAIFVKGRFNFKLKLAVTVVLLVLAVLLQVFDAKFFGVVMMGGAVVILFFLPWLDHSPVRSIRYRPGWHKALYAVFMINFLILGYLGTQAPNDVFNLMSQIGTLIYLAFFLLMPIWSRLGTFKPVPDRVTFAAH
;
A
#
# COMPACT_ATOMS: atom_id res chain seq x y z
N MET A 1 43.67 -7.47 -1.05
CA MET A 1 43.61 -8.29 -2.28
C MET A 1 42.46 -9.25 -2.10
N ALA A 2 41.50 -9.29 -3.02
CA ALA A 2 40.43 -10.30 -2.94
C ALA A 2 41.10 -11.68 -3.04
N GLY A 3 40.86 -12.55 -2.04
CA GLY A 3 41.42 -13.91 -2.04
C GLY A 3 40.97 -14.69 -3.27
N GLU A 4 41.72 -15.75 -3.62
CA GLU A 4 41.34 -16.65 -4.70
C GLU A 4 39.91 -17.17 -4.46
N LYS A 5 38.99 -16.83 -5.36
CA LYS A 5 37.62 -17.35 -5.33
C LYS A 5 37.66 -18.78 -5.87
N ASN A 6 37.21 -19.74 -5.06
CA ASN A 6 36.91 -21.08 -5.54
C ASN A 6 35.70 -21.01 -6.48
N VAL A 7 35.94 -21.20 -7.77
CA VAL A 7 34.91 -21.21 -8.81
C VAL A 7 34.66 -22.66 -9.22
N GLU A 8 33.52 -23.22 -8.80
CA GLU A 8 33.12 -24.60 -9.14
C GLU A 8 32.56 -24.72 -10.57
N THR A 9 32.12 -23.61 -11.15
CA THR A 9 31.51 -23.56 -12.48
C THR A 9 32.57 -23.48 -13.59
N THR A 10 32.24 -23.98 -14.78
CA THR A 10 33.16 -24.01 -15.94
C THR A 10 32.64 -23.18 -17.11
N GLY A 11 33.46 -23.01 -18.15
CA GLY A 11 33.09 -22.27 -19.35
C GLY A 11 32.81 -20.78 -19.09
N ILE A 12 31.81 -20.23 -19.80
CA ILE A 12 31.42 -18.82 -19.67
C ILE A 12 30.95 -18.50 -18.24
N VAL A 13 30.21 -19.40 -17.61
CA VAL A 13 29.73 -19.20 -16.22
C VAL A 13 30.91 -19.14 -15.25
N GLY A 14 31.88 -20.04 -15.38
CA GLY A 14 33.11 -19.99 -14.58
C GLY A 14 33.92 -18.70 -14.80
N TRP A 15 34.00 -18.23 -16.05
CA TRP A 15 34.65 -16.94 -16.35
C TRP A 15 33.95 -15.76 -15.67
N VAL A 16 32.61 -15.78 -15.60
CA VAL A 16 31.82 -14.77 -14.88
C VAL A 16 32.02 -14.91 -13.37
N ASP A 17 31.86 -16.11 -12.81
CA ASP A 17 31.95 -16.36 -11.36
C ASP A 17 33.33 -15.99 -10.77
N ALA A 18 34.39 -16.10 -11.57
CA ALA A 18 35.73 -15.61 -11.20
C ALA A 18 35.79 -14.08 -10.95
N ARG A 19 34.84 -13.30 -11.49
CA ARG A 19 34.81 -11.81 -11.45
C ARG A 19 33.59 -11.26 -10.72
N PHE A 20 32.45 -11.92 -10.86
CA PHE A 20 31.15 -11.50 -10.36
C PHE A 20 30.42 -12.71 -9.77
N PRO A 21 29.89 -12.64 -8.53
CA PRO A 21 29.39 -13.82 -7.79
C PRO A 21 28.04 -14.38 -8.29
N LEU A 22 27.83 -14.52 -9.60
CA LEU A 22 26.54 -14.85 -10.24
C LEU A 22 25.89 -16.08 -9.63
N THR A 23 26.58 -17.21 -9.65
CA THR A 23 26.01 -18.50 -9.23
C THR A 23 25.76 -18.55 -7.73
N SER A 24 26.68 -18.00 -6.92
CA SER A 24 26.50 -17.93 -5.46
C SER A 24 25.33 -17.03 -5.06
N THR A 25 25.12 -15.91 -5.76
CA THR A 25 23.97 -15.02 -5.55
C THR A 25 22.67 -15.70 -5.97
N TRP A 26 22.66 -16.40 -7.11
CA TRP A 26 21.51 -17.20 -7.54
C TRP A 26 21.13 -18.29 -6.52
N LYS A 27 22.13 -19.04 -6.02
CA LYS A 27 21.93 -20.04 -4.97
C LYS A 27 21.34 -19.42 -3.71
N ALA A 28 21.98 -18.35 -3.19
CA ALA A 28 21.55 -17.71 -1.95
C ALA A 28 20.15 -17.09 -2.00
N HIS A 29 19.73 -16.57 -3.17
CA HIS A 29 18.46 -15.86 -3.30
C HIS A 29 17.33 -16.67 -3.95
N LEU A 30 17.64 -17.75 -4.68
CA LEU A 30 16.61 -18.49 -5.42
C LEU A 30 16.69 -20.01 -5.25
N SER A 31 17.81 -20.67 -5.62
CA SER A 31 17.82 -22.14 -5.67
C SER A 31 18.05 -22.82 -4.32
N GLU A 32 18.81 -22.20 -3.44
CA GLU A 32 19.12 -22.71 -2.10
C GLU A 32 18.53 -21.80 -1.00
N TYR A 33 17.61 -20.91 -1.37
CA TYR A 33 16.79 -20.17 -0.41
C TYR A 33 15.64 -21.06 0.08
N TYR A 34 15.69 -21.50 1.35
CA TYR A 34 14.68 -22.38 1.93
C TYR A 34 13.47 -21.59 2.47
N ALA A 35 12.30 -21.87 1.91
CA ALA A 35 11.03 -21.29 2.31
C ALA A 35 10.13 -22.31 3.03
N PRO A 36 9.26 -21.89 3.96
CA PRO A 36 8.35 -22.79 4.68
C PRO A 36 7.43 -23.58 3.75
N LYS A 37 7.42 -24.91 3.87
CA LYS A 37 6.70 -25.83 2.97
C LYS A 37 5.18 -25.69 2.89
N ASN A 38 4.55 -24.92 3.78
CA ASN A 38 3.08 -24.77 3.86
C ASN A 38 2.55 -23.41 3.38
N PHE A 39 3.25 -22.72 2.48
CA PHE A 39 2.65 -21.58 1.79
C PHE A 39 1.32 -21.96 1.14
N ASN A 40 0.40 -21.02 1.17
CA ASN A 40 -0.91 -21.15 0.54
C ASN A 40 -1.11 -19.99 -0.44
N PHE A 41 -2.31 -19.92 -1.03
CA PHE A 41 -2.74 -18.89 -1.97
C PHE A 41 -2.27 -17.45 -1.64
N TRP A 42 -2.27 -17.06 -0.37
CA TRP A 42 -1.89 -15.70 0.04
C TRP A 42 -0.43 -15.33 -0.24
N TYR A 43 0.43 -16.30 -0.57
CA TYR A 43 1.85 -16.09 -0.82
C TYR A 43 2.14 -15.71 -2.28
N PHE A 44 1.18 -15.81 -3.20
CA PHE A 44 1.31 -15.31 -4.59
C PHE A 44 1.46 -13.79 -4.67
N PHE A 45 0.81 -13.05 -3.78
CA PHE A 45 0.72 -11.59 -3.91
C PHE A 45 2.06 -10.85 -3.76
N GLY A 46 3.12 -11.53 -3.29
CA GLY A 46 4.48 -10.97 -3.31
C GLY A 46 5.07 -10.96 -4.71
N SER A 47 5.11 -12.11 -5.37
CA SER A 47 5.63 -12.25 -6.74
C SER A 47 4.73 -11.56 -7.77
N LEU A 48 3.41 -11.57 -7.57
CA LEU A 48 2.49 -10.79 -8.41
C LEU A 48 2.76 -9.28 -8.32
N ALA A 49 3.13 -8.75 -7.15
CA ALA A 49 3.45 -7.33 -7.02
C ALA A 49 4.70 -6.97 -7.84
N LEU A 50 5.70 -7.85 -7.87
CA LEU A 50 6.89 -7.69 -8.70
C LEU A 50 6.55 -7.78 -10.19
N LEU A 51 5.70 -8.72 -10.60
CA LEU A 51 5.22 -8.83 -11.97
C LEU A 51 4.53 -7.55 -12.43
N VAL A 52 3.57 -7.04 -11.64
CA VAL A 52 2.84 -5.81 -11.99
C VAL A 52 3.79 -4.61 -12.02
N LEU A 53 4.76 -4.51 -11.09
CA LEU A 53 5.80 -3.48 -11.16
C LEU A 53 6.55 -3.50 -12.49
N VAL A 54 6.96 -4.69 -12.97
CA VAL A 54 7.62 -4.84 -14.27
C VAL A 54 6.70 -4.41 -15.41
N ILE A 55 5.43 -4.83 -15.38
CA ILE A 55 4.43 -4.40 -16.37
C ILE A 55 4.33 -2.87 -16.40
N GLN A 56 4.24 -2.21 -15.24
CA GLN A 56 4.12 -0.76 -15.14
C GLN A 56 5.36 -0.03 -15.67
N ILE A 57 6.56 -0.50 -15.33
CA ILE A 57 7.81 0.11 -15.82
C ILE A 57 7.93 -0.04 -17.34
N VAL A 58 7.73 -1.25 -17.87
CA VAL A 58 7.86 -1.52 -19.30
C VAL A 58 6.82 -0.72 -20.09
N THR A 59 5.55 -0.79 -19.70
CA THR A 59 4.49 -0.03 -20.38
C THR A 59 4.67 1.47 -20.24
N GLY A 60 5.12 1.97 -19.09
CA GLY A 60 5.43 3.39 -18.88
C GLY A 60 6.55 3.88 -19.79
N ILE A 61 7.62 3.09 -19.98
CA ILE A 61 8.69 3.38 -20.93
C ILE A 61 8.16 3.50 -22.36
N PHE A 62 7.29 2.58 -22.80
CA PHE A 62 6.68 2.68 -24.14
C PHE A 62 5.76 3.89 -24.28
N LEU A 63 4.98 4.23 -23.25
CA LEU A 63 4.09 5.39 -23.28
C LEU A 63 4.87 6.71 -23.36
N VAL A 64 5.97 6.85 -22.61
CA VAL A 64 6.76 8.09 -22.60
C VAL A 64 7.47 8.36 -23.93
N MET A 65 7.68 7.35 -24.78
CA MET A 65 8.21 7.55 -26.14
C MET A 65 7.25 8.37 -27.03
N HIS A 66 5.97 8.42 -26.69
CA HIS A 66 4.93 9.08 -27.49
C HIS A 66 4.20 10.21 -26.75
N TYR A 67 4.24 10.22 -25.42
CA TYR A 67 3.59 11.23 -24.58
C TYR A 67 4.26 12.61 -24.67
N LYS A 68 3.46 13.68 -24.55
CA LYS A 68 3.93 15.07 -24.48
C LYS A 68 3.54 15.71 -23.13
N PRO A 69 4.50 16.01 -22.23
CA PRO A 69 4.24 16.65 -20.93
C PRO A 69 4.05 18.16 -21.08
N ASP A 70 3.00 18.55 -21.80
CA ASP A 70 2.65 19.92 -22.18
C ASP A 70 1.13 20.06 -22.04
N ALA A 71 0.65 21.06 -21.30
CA ALA A 71 -0.77 21.16 -20.93
C ALA A 71 -1.72 21.29 -22.14
N GLU A 72 -1.26 21.83 -23.28
CA GLU A 72 -2.05 21.94 -24.51
C GLU A 72 -2.09 20.60 -25.27
N ARG A 73 -1.01 19.82 -25.19
CA ARG A 73 -0.80 18.61 -26.00
C ARG A 73 -0.98 17.30 -25.24
N ALA A 74 -0.97 17.30 -23.92
CA ALA A 74 -0.94 16.08 -23.10
C ALA A 74 -2.12 15.16 -23.41
N PHE A 75 -3.34 15.68 -23.34
CA PHE A 75 -4.55 14.94 -23.66
C PHE A 75 -4.53 14.41 -25.10
N GLN A 76 -4.14 15.25 -26.06
CA GLN A 76 -4.07 14.88 -27.47
C GLN A 76 -3.01 13.80 -27.74
N SER A 77 -1.87 13.85 -27.04
CA SER A 77 -0.81 12.85 -27.16
C SER A 77 -1.25 11.48 -26.63
N VAL A 78 -2.11 11.44 -25.61
CA VAL A 78 -2.70 10.20 -25.12
C VAL A 78 -3.71 9.64 -26.11
N GLU A 79 -4.53 10.48 -26.74
CA GLU A 79 -5.42 10.03 -27.82
C GLU A 79 -4.65 9.56 -29.06
N TYR A 80 -3.52 10.19 -29.38
CA TYR A 80 -2.60 9.73 -30.42
C TYR A 80 -2.05 8.34 -30.11
N ILE A 81 -1.63 8.07 -28.88
CA ILE A 81 -1.21 6.73 -28.44
C ILE A 81 -2.33 5.70 -28.65
N MET A 82 -3.57 6.06 -28.35
CA MET A 82 -4.71 5.15 -28.51
C MET A 82 -5.03 4.81 -29.95
N ARG A 83 -4.90 5.78 -30.86
CA ARG A 83 -5.48 5.71 -32.21
C ARG A 83 -4.45 5.44 -33.29
N GLU A 84 -3.26 6.00 -33.15
CA GLU A 84 -2.27 6.06 -34.22
C GLU A 84 -1.04 5.17 -33.96
N VAL A 85 -0.66 4.98 -32.70
CA VAL A 85 0.49 4.13 -32.35
C VAL A 85 0.09 2.66 -32.48
N PRO A 86 0.80 1.84 -33.29
CA PRO A 86 0.53 0.40 -33.36
C PRO A 86 0.59 -0.24 -31.98
N TRP A 87 -0.50 -0.90 -31.57
CA TRP A 87 -0.68 -1.48 -30.22
C TRP A 87 -0.66 -0.48 -29.05
N GLY A 88 -0.67 0.83 -29.30
CA GLY A 88 -0.61 1.84 -28.25
C GLY A 88 -1.82 1.80 -27.31
N TRP A 89 -3.02 1.45 -27.82
CA TRP A 89 -4.20 1.22 -26.99
C TRP A 89 -4.01 0.10 -25.96
N LEU A 90 -3.34 -0.99 -26.37
CA LEU A 90 -3.07 -2.14 -25.50
C LEU A 90 -2.08 -1.73 -24.42
N VAL A 91 -0.99 -1.04 -24.78
CA VAL A 91 0.00 -0.56 -23.83
C VAL A 91 -0.61 0.44 -22.84
N ARG A 92 -1.46 1.38 -23.31
CA ARG A 92 -2.16 2.32 -22.42
C ARG A 92 -3.05 1.58 -21.44
N TYR A 93 -3.87 0.63 -21.90
CA TYR A 93 -4.74 -0.13 -21.01
C TYR A 93 -3.96 -1.06 -20.08
N MET A 94 -2.87 -1.68 -20.51
CA MET A 94 -2.01 -2.44 -19.61
C MET A 94 -1.42 -1.55 -18.51
N HIS A 95 -1.06 -0.30 -18.83
CA HIS A 95 -0.56 0.66 -17.84
C HIS A 95 -1.68 1.08 -16.88
N SER A 96 -2.80 1.59 -17.40
CA SER A 96 -3.89 2.13 -16.56
C SER A 96 -4.61 1.06 -15.74
N THR A 97 -5.01 -0.06 -16.35
CA THR A 97 -5.63 -1.18 -15.62
C THR A 97 -4.62 -1.89 -14.74
N GLY A 98 -3.36 -1.91 -15.14
CA GLY A 98 -2.27 -2.46 -14.34
C GLY A 98 -2.06 -1.69 -13.04
N ALA A 99 -2.25 -0.37 -13.03
CA ALA A 99 -2.25 0.42 -11.79
C ALA A 99 -3.35 -0.06 -10.82
N SER A 100 -4.58 -0.25 -11.29
CA SER A 100 -5.67 -0.83 -10.48
C SER A 100 -5.32 -2.22 -9.97
N MET A 101 -4.81 -3.11 -10.82
CA MET A 101 -4.40 -4.44 -10.40
C MET A 101 -3.22 -4.42 -9.43
N PHE A 102 -2.35 -3.42 -9.51
CA PHE A 102 -1.27 -3.24 -8.54
C PHE A 102 -1.83 -3.01 -7.14
N PHE A 103 -2.82 -2.12 -6.98
CA PHE A 103 -3.46 -1.89 -5.69
C PHE A 103 -4.28 -3.08 -5.21
N VAL A 104 -4.96 -3.83 -6.08
CA VAL A 104 -5.60 -5.10 -5.70
C VAL A 104 -4.57 -6.06 -5.10
N VAL A 105 -3.46 -6.27 -5.80
CA VAL A 105 -2.39 -7.19 -5.37
C VAL A 105 -1.76 -6.71 -4.06
N VAL A 106 -1.45 -5.42 -3.92
CA VAL A 106 -0.83 -4.86 -2.72
C VAL A 106 -1.77 -4.88 -1.52
N TYR A 107 -3.05 -4.57 -1.69
CA TYR A 107 -4.04 -4.70 -0.61
C TYR A 107 -4.16 -6.14 -0.13
N LEU A 108 -4.21 -7.12 -1.04
CA LEU A 108 -4.22 -8.55 -0.68
C LEU A 108 -2.91 -9.00 -0.03
N HIS A 109 -1.77 -8.45 -0.48
CA HIS A 109 -0.45 -8.69 0.12
C HIS A 109 -0.37 -8.17 1.56
N MET A 110 -0.85 -6.95 1.81
CA MET A 110 -0.88 -6.34 3.14
C MET A 110 -1.88 -7.06 4.05
N LEU A 111 -3.02 -7.47 3.51
CA LEU A 111 -4.03 -8.26 4.23
C LEU A 111 -3.47 -9.62 4.67
N ARG A 112 -2.70 -10.30 3.81
CA ARG A 112 -1.93 -11.49 4.21
C ARG A 112 -1.00 -11.18 5.38
N GLY A 113 -0.32 -10.03 5.33
CA GLY A 113 0.55 -9.57 6.42
C GLY A 113 -0.20 -9.45 7.74
N LEU A 114 -1.40 -8.86 7.68
CA LEU A 114 -2.35 -8.74 8.79
C LEU A 114 -2.77 -10.11 9.34
N PHE A 115 -3.18 -11.04 8.48
CA PHE A 115 -3.66 -12.37 8.91
C PHE A 115 -2.60 -13.24 9.58
N TYR A 116 -1.37 -13.25 9.04
CA TYR A 116 -0.32 -14.13 9.56
C TYR A 116 0.62 -13.45 10.56
N GLY A 117 0.39 -12.17 10.86
CA GLY A 117 1.28 -11.39 11.73
C GLY A 117 2.68 -11.28 11.13
N SER A 118 2.79 -11.18 9.80
CA SER A 118 4.08 -11.12 9.10
C SER A 118 4.84 -9.81 9.32
N TYR A 119 4.21 -8.84 9.97
CA TYR A 119 4.80 -7.57 10.41
C TYR A 119 5.44 -7.65 11.81
N ARG A 120 5.18 -8.73 12.55
CA ARG A 120 5.67 -8.90 13.93
C ARG A 120 7.12 -9.35 13.96
N LYS A 121 7.79 -9.16 15.10
CA LYS A 121 9.19 -9.55 15.33
C LYS A 121 9.53 -10.93 14.77
N PRO A 122 10.62 -11.10 14.00
CA PRO A 122 11.67 -10.11 13.67
C PRO A 122 11.45 -9.35 12.34
N ARG A 123 10.22 -9.24 11.84
CA ARG A 123 9.91 -8.74 10.49
C ARG A 123 9.45 -7.28 10.45
N GLU A 124 9.75 -6.52 11.49
CA GLU A 124 9.32 -5.11 11.60
C GLU A 124 9.86 -4.28 10.42
N LEU A 125 11.13 -4.46 10.05
CA LEU A 125 11.74 -3.74 8.92
C LEU A 125 11.12 -4.13 7.58
N VAL A 126 10.77 -5.41 7.38
CA VAL A 126 10.06 -5.86 6.18
C VAL A 126 8.74 -5.09 6.04
N TRP A 127 8.01 -4.95 7.14
CA TRP A 127 6.76 -4.19 7.15
C TRP A 127 6.97 -2.69 6.93
N VAL A 128 7.95 -2.06 7.59
CA VAL A 128 8.27 -0.63 7.41
C VAL A 128 8.62 -0.33 5.96
N PHE A 129 9.48 -1.13 5.32
CA PHE A 129 9.75 -0.99 3.89
C PHE A 129 8.50 -1.23 3.05
N GLY A 130 7.65 -2.19 3.40
CA GLY A 130 6.39 -2.45 2.72
C GLY A 130 5.42 -1.26 2.75
N VAL A 131 5.28 -0.59 3.90
CA VAL A 131 4.43 0.62 4.01
C VAL A 131 5.07 1.81 3.28
N ALA A 132 6.40 1.94 3.29
CA ALA A 132 7.09 2.96 2.48
C ALA A 132 6.90 2.74 0.97
N ILE A 133 6.96 1.48 0.51
CA ILE A 133 6.61 1.09 -0.87
C ILE A 133 5.16 1.48 -1.17
N PHE A 134 4.23 1.16 -0.27
CA PHE A 134 2.82 1.53 -0.45
C PHE A 134 2.63 3.04 -0.61
N LEU A 135 3.29 3.87 0.19
CA LEU A 135 3.27 5.33 0.04
C LEU A 135 3.85 5.78 -1.31
N CYS A 136 4.96 5.19 -1.76
CA CYS A 136 5.52 5.49 -3.08
C CYS A 136 4.55 5.09 -4.19
N LEU A 137 3.89 3.94 -4.09
CA LEU A 137 2.86 3.51 -5.06
C LEU A 137 1.64 4.45 -5.08
N MET A 138 1.21 4.96 -3.92
CA MET A 138 0.17 5.99 -3.86
C MET A 138 0.62 7.28 -4.57
N ALA A 139 1.85 7.72 -4.35
CA ALA A 139 2.40 8.87 -5.05
C ALA A 139 2.50 8.62 -6.57
N GLU A 140 3.02 7.47 -6.99
CA GLU A 140 3.11 7.08 -8.40
C GLU A 140 1.78 7.12 -9.11
N ALA A 141 0.76 6.45 -8.53
CA ALA A 141 -0.53 6.37 -9.16
C ALA A 141 -1.23 7.73 -9.23
N PHE A 142 -1.06 8.59 -8.23
CA PHE A 142 -1.57 9.96 -8.29
C PHE A 142 -0.90 10.79 -9.39
N MET A 143 0.44 10.77 -9.47
CA MET A 143 1.17 11.56 -10.46
C MET A 143 0.95 11.03 -11.88
N GLY A 144 0.88 9.71 -12.07
CA GLY A 144 0.52 9.08 -13.34
C GLY A 144 -0.91 9.41 -13.78
N TYR A 145 -1.86 9.41 -12.83
CA TYR A 145 -3.26 9.75 -13.09
C TYR A 145 -3.46 11.21 -13.54
N LEU A 146 -2.52 12.10 -13.21
CA LEU A 146 -2.52 13.50 -13.64
C LEU A 146 -2.13 13.66 -15.13
N LEU A 147 -1.28 12.77 -15.65
CA LEU A 147 -0.65 12.93 -16.97
C LEU A 147 -1.61 12.96 -18.18
N PRO A 148 -2.73 12.20 -18.20
CA PRO A 148 -3.70 12.31 -19.30
C PRO A 148 -4.31 13.69 -19.46
N TRP A 149 -4.26 14.54 -18.42
CA TRP A 149 -4.74 15.91 -18.45
C TRP A 149 -6.23 16.04 -18.87
N GLY A 150 -7.04 15.07 -18.43
CA GLY A 150 -8.50 15.13 -18.50
C GLY A 150 -9.11 15.87 -17.31
N GLN A 151 -10.44 15.96 -17.26
CA GLN A 151 -11.14 16.66 -16.17
C GLN A 151 -10.81 16.08 -14.79
N MET A 152 -10.79 14.75 -14.63
CA MET A 152 -10.49 14.15 -13.33
C MET A 152 -9.00 14.28 -12.96
N SER A 153 -8.11 14.20 -13.95
CA SER A 153 -6.69 14.49 -13.77
C SER A 153 -6.46 15.90 -13.21
N TYR A 154 -7.01 16.93 -13.87
CA TYR A 154 -6.80 18.33 -13.48
C TYR A 154 -7.44 18.66 -12.13
N TRP A 155 -8.72 18.36 -11.96
CA TRP A 155 -9.43 18.70 -10.73
C TRP A 155 -9.00 17.82 -9.54
N GLY A 156 -8.63 16.55 -9.79
CA GLY A 156 -7.99 15.70 -8.80
C GLY A 156 -6.66 16.29 -8.31
N ALA A 157 -5.80 16.75 -9.23
CA ALA A 157 -4.56 17.44 -8.88
C ALA A 157 -4.83 18.70 -8.05
N GLN A 158 -5.78 19.53 -8.48
CA GLN A 158 -6.18 20.74 -7.76
C GLN A 158 -6.61 20.42 -6.33
N VAL A 159 -7.45 19.39 -6.13
CA VAL A 159 -7.91 18.98 -4.78
C VAL A 159 -6.74 18.50 -3.93
N ILE A 160 -5.92 17.56 -4.42
CA ILE A 160 -4.81 16.97 -3.64
C ILE A 160 -3.75 18.00 -3.29
N VAL A 161 -3.33 18.84 -4.23
CA VAL A 161 -2.36 19.92 -3.94
C VAL A 161 -2.93 20.91 -2.91
N ASN A 162 -4.23 21.22 -2.99
CA ASN A 162 -4.88 22.09 -2.01
C ASN A 162 -5.04 21.47 -0.60
N LEU A 163 -4.80 20.16 -0.44
CA LEU A 163 -4.71 19.55 0.89
C LEU A 163 -3.48 20.05 1.64
N PHE A 164 -2.34 20.25 0.97
CA PHE A 164 -1.13 20.79 1.59
C PHE A 164 -1.31 22.24 2.06
N ALA A 165 -2.18 23.00 1.38
CA ALA A 165 -2.54 24.36 1.79
C ALA A 165 -3.28 24.42 3.14
N ALA A 166 -3.82 23.30 3.62
CA ALA A 166 -4.49 23.22 4.91
C ALA A 166 -3.51 23.14 6.09
N ILE A 167 -2.21 22.92 5.86
CA ILE A 167 -1.21 22.86 6.92
C ILE A 167 -1.01 24.26 7.52
N PRO A 168 -1.21 24.45 8.84
CA PRO A 168 -1.01 25.76 9.47
C PRO A 168 0.40 26.32 9.23
N PHE A 169 0.49 27.65 9.12
CA PHE A 169 1.72 28.44 8.97
C PHE A 169 2.47 28.30 7.64
N VAL A 170 2.67 27.08 7.13
CA VAL A 170 3.49 26.81 5.93
C VAL A 170 2.69 26.32 4.73
N GLY A 171 1.39 26.05 4.90
CA GLY A 171 0.56 25.39 3.88
C GLY A 171 0.49 26.13 2.54
N PRO A 172 0.17 27.43 2.50
CA PRO A 172 0.08 28.18 1.24
C PRO A 172 1.39 28.14 0.44
N ASP A 173 2.53 28.39 1.09
CA ASP A 173 3.84 28.37 0.46
C ASP A 173 4.23 26.97 -0.01
N LEU A 174 3.90 25.94 0.77
CA LEU A 174 4.12 24.55 0.38
C LEU A 174 3.28 24.15 -0.83
N ALA A 175 2.01 24.55 -0.87
CA ALA A 175 1.13 24.23 -1.98
C ALA A 175 1.53 24.96 -3.28
N LEU A 176 2.02 26.21 -3.17
CA LEU A 176 2.65 26.96 -4.27
C LEU A 176 3.93 26.27 -4.73
N LEU A 177 4.80 25.87 -3.79
CA LEU A 177 6.03 25.14 -4.08
C LEU A 177 5.76 23.80 -4.74
N ILE A 178 4.72 23.06 -4.37
CA ILE A 178 4.41 21.75 -4.99
C ILE A 178 3.89 21.92 -6.41
N ARG A 179 2.98 22.88 -6.65
CA ARG A 179 2.35 23.05 -7.97
C ARG A 179 3.20 23.85 -8.96
N GLY A 180 4.04 24.76 -8.45
CA GLY A 180 4.98 25.54 -9.26
C GLY A 180 4.43 26.84 -9.86
N ASP A 181 3.17 27.17 -9.58
CA ASP A 181 2.47 28.35 -10.07
C ASP A 181 1.30 28.68 -9.12
N TYR A 182 0.55 29.75 -9.32
CA TYR A 182 -0.59 30.10 -8.45
C TYR A 182 -1.77 29.13 -8.60
N VAL A 183 -1.91 28.52 -9.77
CA VAL A 183 -2.94 27.51 -10.08
C VAL A 183 -2.29 26.23 -10.60
N VAL A 184 -3.05 25.14 -10.70
CA VAL A 184 -2.58 23.97 -11.45
C VAL A 184 -2.44 24.37 -12.92
N SER A 185 -1.23 24.22 -13.46
CA SER A 185 -0.88 24.67 -14.81
C SER A 185 0.14 23.72 -15.47
N ASP A 186 0.68 24.11 -16.61
CA ASP A 186 1.75 23.39 -17.31
C ASP A 186 2.95 23.10 -16.41
N ALA A 187 3.33 24.05 -15.55
CA ALA A 187 4.39 23.87 -14.58
C ALA A 187 4.11 22.71 -13.60
N THR A 188 2.86 22.53 -13.21
CA THR A 188 2.44 21.40 -12.37
C THR A 188 2.59 20.09 -13.13
N LEU A 189 2.05 20.03 -14.34
CA LEU A 189 2.10 18.84 -15.19
C LEU A 189 3.55 18.37 -15.42
N ASN A 190 4.43 19.28 -15.81
CA ASN A 190 5.81 18.96 -16.16
C ASN A 190 6.60 18.39 -14.97
N ARG A 191 6.39 18.96 -13.77
CA ARG A 191 7.05 18.48 -12.54
C ARG A 191 6.54 17.11 -12.13
N PHE A 192 5.23 16.89 -12.21
CA PHE A 192 4.62 15.62 -11.86
C PHE A 192 5.00 14.53 -12.84
N PHE A 193 5.16 14.86 -14.13
CA PHE A 193 5.77 13.98 -15.11
C PHE A 193 7.20 13.56 -14.70
N SER A 194 8.06 14.51 -14.31
CA SER A 194 9.42 14.21 -13.85
C SER A 194 9.43 13.31 -12.61
N PHE A 195 8.54 13.57 -11.65
CA PHE A 195 8.45 12.74 -10.44
C PHE A 195 7.94 11.33 -10.73
N HIS A 196 6.92 11.18 -11.58
CA HIS A 196 6.33 9.89 -11.98
C HIS A 196 7.29 9.03 -12.80
N VAL A 197 8.06 9.63 -13.71
CA VAL A 197 8.91 8.86 -14.63
C VAL A 197 10.30 8.57 -14.05
N ILE A 198 10.83 9.45 -13.20
CA ILE A 198 12.23 9.38 -12.76
C ILE A 198 12.34 9.23 -11.25
N ALA A 199 11.90 10.24 -10.50
CA ALA A 199 12.29 10.33 -9.08
C ALA A 199 11.67 9.22 -8.23
N VAL A 200 10.36 9.02 -8.33
CA VAL A 200 9.64 8.06 -7.48
C VAL A 200 9.87 6.61 -7.94
N PRO A 201 10.02 6.26 -9.24
CA PRO A 201 10.34 4.88 -9.61
C PRO A 201 11.70 4.45 -9.10
N LEU A 202 12.69 5.34 -9.09
CA LEU A 202 14.02 5.04 -8.54
C LEU A 202 13.97 4.76 -7.03
N VAL A 203 13.20 5.57 -6.28
CA VAL A 203 12.96 5.34 -4.84
C VAL A 203 12.22 4.02 -4.63
N LEU A 204 11.18 3.76 -5.42
CA LEU A 204 10.37 2.55 -5.34
C LEU A 204 11.23 1.29 -5.60
N LEU A 205 12.07 1.28 -6.63
CA LEU A 205 13.00 0.18 -6.92
C LEU A 205 13.98 -0.05 -5.76
N GLY A 206 14.57 1.02 -5.22
CA GLY A 206 15.46 0.93 -4.06
C GLY A 206 14.77 0.34 -2.84
N LEU A 207 13.53 0.75 -2.56
CA LEU A 207 12.73 0.21 -1.46
C LEU A 207 12.34 -1.25 -1.68
N VAL A 208 12.00 -1.66 -2.90
CA VAL A 208 11.69 -3.07 -3.23
C VAL A 208 12.92 -3.95 -3.00
N VAL A 209 14.11 -3.51 -3.41
CA VAL A 209 15.37 -4.20 -3.12
C VAL A 209 15.59 -4.31 -1.62
N ALA A 210 15.45 -3.21 -0.87
CA ALA A 210 15.59 -3.21 0.59
C ALA A 210 14.57 -4.15 1.27
N HIS A 211 13.33 -4.19 0.76
CA HIS A 211 12.27 -5.06 1.25
C HIS A 211 12.59 -6.55 1.06
N ILE A 212 13.11 -6.93 -0.12
CA ILE A 212 13.52 -8.31 -0.41
C ILE A 212 14.75 -8.71 0.42
N ILE A 213 15.75 -7.82 0.56
CA ILE A 213 16.92 -8.07 1.41
C ILE A 213 16.49 -8.31 2.86
N ALA A 214 15.65 -7.42 3.42
CA ALA A 214 15.14 -7.56 4.77
C ALA A 214 14.36 -8.88 4.94
N LEU A 215 13.57 -9.28 3.95
CA LEU A 215 12.84 -10.55 3.94
C LEU A 215 13.79 -11.76 3.95
N HIS A 216 14.84 -11.76 3.12
CA HIS A 216 15.76 -12.88 3.00
C HIS A 216 16.59 -13.06 4.28
N GLU A 217 16.95 -11.97 4.94
CA GLU A 217 17.67 -11.97 6.22
C GLU A 217 16.87 -12.72 7.30
N VAL A 218 15.60 -12.35 7.50
CA VAL A 218 14.76 -12.91 8.56
C VAL A 218 13.95 -14.15 8.14
N GLY A 219 13.87 -14.41 6.83
CA GLY A 219 13.09 -15.49 6.24
C GLY A 219 11.59 -15.21 6.19
N SER A 220 10.92 -15.81 5.20
CA SER A 220 9.48 -15.74 5.04
C SER A 220 8.71 -16.26 6.25
N ASN A 221 7.62 -15.57 6.61
CA ASN A 221 6.63 -16.10 7.56
C ASN A 221 5.82 -17.23 6.89
N ASN A 222 5.02 -17.96 7.65
CA ASN A 222 4.09 -18.96 7.11
C ASN A 222 2.71 -18.86 7.77
N PRO A 223 1.69 -19.56 7.25
CA PRO A 223 0.34 -19.50 7.79
C PRO A 223 0.22 -19.87 9.28
N ASP A 224 1.16 -20.62 9.83
CA ASP A 224 1.17 -21.00 11.24
C ASP A 224 1.99 -20.02 12.11
N GLY A 225 2.76 -19.11 11.50
CA GLY A 225 3.57 -18.12 12.21
C GLY A 225 4.88 -18.67 12.82
N ILE A 226 5.23 -19.91 12.48
CA ILE A 226 6.38 -20.65 13.04
C ILE A 226 7.67 -20.21 12.34
N ASP A 227 8.77 -20.13 13.07
CA ASP A 227 10.07 -19.80 12.49
C ASP A 227 10.84 -21.08 12.14
N ILE A 228 10.94 -21.37 10.84
CA ILE A 228 11.58 -22.60 10.35
C ILE A 228 13.09 -22.61 10.61
N LYS A 229 13.73 -21.45 10.78
CA LYS A 229 15.19 -21.37 11.01
C LYS A 229 15.59 -21.89 12.40
N LYS A 230 14.63 -22.11 13.31
CA LYS A 230 14.87 -22.65 14.66
C LYS A 230 15.14 -24.15 14.70
N HIS A 231 14.57 -24.91 13.77
CA HIS A 231 14.70 -26.37 13.72
C HIS A 231 15.40 -26.78 12.43
N LYS A 232 16.69 -27.10 12.54
CA LYS A 232 17.56 -27.45 11.41
C LYS A 232 18.08 -28.88 11.55
N ASP A 233 18.43 -29.50 10.42
CA ASP A 233 19.17 -30.75 10.39
C ASP A 233 20.68 -30.55 10.64
N GLU A 234 21.44 -31.65 10.57
CA GLU A 234 22.89 -31.68 10.76
C GLU A 234 23.66 -30.82 9.75
N ASN A 235 23.06 -30.56 8.58
CA ASN A 235 23.65 -29.75 7.51
C ASN A 235 23.23 -28.26 7.61
N GLY A 236 22.48 -27.88 8.65
CA GLY A 236 22.00 -26.52 8.85
C GLY A 236 20.77 -26.15 8.01
N ILE A 237 20.13 -27.12 7.37
CA ILE A 237 18.94 -26.94 6.53
C ILE A 237 17.68 -26.95 7.41
N PRO A 238 16.76 -25.97 7.26
CA PRO A 238 15.50 -25.97 8.00
C PRO A 238 14.65 -27.23 7.74
N LEU A 239 14.27 -27.95 8.80
CA LEU A 239 13.50 -29.21 8.69
C LEU A 239 12.07 -29.01 8.14
N ASP A 240 11.55 -27.78 8.20
CA ASP A 240 10.26 -27.38 7.61
C ASP A 240 10.42 -26.49 6.38
N GLY A 241 11.64 -26.35 5.86
CA GLY A 241 11.95 -25.62 4.65
C GLY A 241 12.05 -26.54 3.43
N ILE A 242 11.66 -26.02 2.28
CA ILE A 242 11.98 -26.58 0.96
C ILE A 242 12.68 -25.50 0.13
N PRO A 243 13.58 -25.85 -0.80
CA PRO A 243 14.23 -24.86 -1.66
C PRO A 243 13.18 -24.12 -2.48
N PHE A 244 13.37 -22.82 -2.68
CA PHE A 244 12.41 -22.00 -3.40
C PHE A 244 12.32 -22.39 -4.89
N HIS A 245 13.45 -22.66 -5.54
CA HIS A 245 13.46 -23.28 -6.87
C HIS A 245 13.66 -24.82 -6.76
N PRO A 246 12.88 -25.64 -7.48
CA PRO A 246 11.82 -25.26 -8.43
C PRO A 246 10.45 -25.08 -7.79
N TYR A 247 10.24 -25.52 -6.55
CA TYR A 247 8.91 -25.68 -5.94
C TYR A 247 8.07 -24.40 -5.95
N TYR A 248 8.57 -23.33 -5.34
CA TYR A 248 7.88 -22.05 -5.29
C TYR A 248 7.96 -21.26 -6.60
N SER A 249 8.95 -21.54 -7.45
CA SER A 249 8.97 -21.01 -8.82
C SER A 249 7.78 -21.52 -9.63
N VAL A 250 7.49 -22.83 -9.58
CA VAL A 250 6.35 -23.44 -10.29
C VAL A 250 5.02 -23.04 -9.66
N HIS A 251 4.95 -23.02 -8.32
CA HIS A 251 3.81 -22.46 -7.59
C HIS A 251 3.49 -21.04 -8.08
N ASP A 252 4.47 -20.14 -8.04
CA ASP A 252 4.26 -18.74 -8.42
C ASP A 252 3.89 -18.60 -9.90
N LEU A 253 4.46 -19.41 -10.80
CA LEU A 253 4.10 -19.42 -12.22
C LEU A 253 2.62 -19.79 -12.44
N PHE A 254 2.06 -20.70 -11.63
CA PHE A 254 0.63 -20.98 -11.66
C PHE A 254 -0.19 -19.75 -11.25
N GLY A 255 0.19 -19.07 -10.16
CA GLY A 255 -0.45 -17.83 -9.73
C GLY A 255 -0.37 -16.72 -10.78
N VAL A 256 0.79 -16.55 -11.41
CA VAL A 256 1.03 -15.64 -12.53
C VAL A 256 0.13 -15.97 -13.72
N SER A 257 -0.02 -17.24 -14.07
CA SER A 257 -0.84 -17.65 -15.23
C SER A 257 -2.31 -17.28 -15.03
N ILE A 258 -2.86 -17.53 -13.84
CA ILE A 258 -4.24 -17.14 -13.49
C ILE A 258 -4.38 -15.62 -13.46
N PHE A 259 -3.41 -14.91 -12.86
CA PHE A 259 -3.42 -13.45 -12.82
C PHE A 259 -3.44 -12.86 -14.22
N LEU A 260 -2.57 -13.33 -15.13
CA LEU A 260 -2.49 -12.83 -16.50
C LEU A 260 -3.75 -13.15 -17.30
N MET A 261 -4.42 -14.27 -17.03
CA MET A 261 -5.71 -14.59 -17.65
C MET A 261 -6.79 -13.58 -17.25
N ILE A 262 -6.91 -13.28 -15.96
CA ILE A 262 -7.87 -12.28 -15.44
C ILE A 262 -7.51 -10.89 -15.93
N PHE A 263 -6.23 -10.51 -15.83
CA PHE A 263 -5.73 -9.21 -16.25
C PHE A 263 -5.98 -8.97 -17.74
N SER A 264 -5.69 -9.97 -18.58
CA SER A 264 -5.98 -9.90 -20.01
C SER A 264 -7.48 -9.78 -20.26
N ALA A 265 -8.31 -10.57 -19.57
CA ALA A 265 -9.76 -10.47 -19.72
C ALA A 265 -10.28 -9.05 -19.41
N ILE A 266 -9.75 -8.39 -18.37
CA ILE A 266 -10.10 -7.00 -18.06
C ILE A 266 -9.61 -6.06 -19.17
N VAL A 267 -8.33 -6.14 -19.56
CA VAL A 267 -7.74 -5.27 -20.58
C VAL A 267 -8.48 -5.34 -21.91
N PHE A 268 -8.85 -6.54 -22.36
CA PHE A 268 -9.48 -6.74 -23.67
C PHE A 268 -10.98 -6.52 -23.68
N PHE A 269 -11.70 -6.84 -22.58
CA PHE A 269 -13.17 -6.85 -22.59
C PHE A 269 -13.82 -5.79 -21.69
N ALA A 270 -13.12 -5.27 -20.69
CA ALA A 270 -13.68 -4.30 -19.75
C ALA A 270 -12.63 -3.35 -19.14
N PRO A 271 -11.80 -2.65 -19.93
CA PRO A 271 -10.65 -1.87 -19.40
C PRO A 271 -11.06 -0.70 -18.49
N GLU A 272 -12.28 -0.18 -18.65
CA GLU A 272 -12.81 0.89 -17.81
C GLU A 272 -13.44 0.38 -16.50
N MET A 273 -13.80 -0.91 -16.45
CA MET A 273 -14.53 -1.54 -15.35
C MET A 273 -15.76 -0.74 -14.88
N GLY A 274 -16.56 -0.25 -15.84
CA GLY A 274 -17.77 0.54 -15.55
C GLY A 274 -17.48 1.89 -14.89
N GLY A 275 -16.29 2.47 -15.14
CA GLY A 275 -15.87 3.76 -14.59
C GLY A 275 -15.02 3.66 -13.33
N TYR A 276 -14.84 2.47 -12.75
CA TYR A 276 -14.01 2.30 -11.55
C TYR A 276 -12.52 2.39 -11.84
N PHE A 277 -12.06 1.90 -13.00
CA PHE A 277 -10.63 1.90 -13.35
C PHE A 277 -10.26 3.14 -14.16
N LEU A 278 -11.18 3.59 -15.02
CA LEU A 278 -11.04 4.80 -15.82
C LEU A 278 -12.38 5.53 -15.83
N GLU A 279 -12.43 6.69 -15.21
CA GLU A 279 -13.63 7.49 -15.09
C GLU A 279 -13.99 8.15 -16.42
N TYR A 280 -15.27 8.14 -16.78
CA TYR A 280 -15.78 8.73 -18.03
C TYR A 280 -15.34 10.19 -18.21
N ASN A 281 -15.38 10.98 -17.13
CA ASN A 281 -14.98 12.38 -17.17
C ASN A 281 -13.49 12.58 -17.51
N ASN A 282 -12.64 11.57 -17.32
CA ASN A 282 -11.23 11.67 -17.69
C ASN A 282 -10.97 11.44 -19.19
N PHE A 283 -12.00 11.13 -19.97
CA PHE A 283 -12.00 11.19 -21.43
C PHE A 283 -12.46 12.56 -21.97
N ILE A 284 -12.70 13.52 -21.08
CA ILE A 284 -12.98 14.91 -21.45
C ILE A 284 -11.71 15.73 -21.15
N PRO A 285 -11.21 16.54 -22.11
CA PRO A 285 -10.07 17.43 -21.86
C PRO A 285 -10.29 18.32 -20.65
N ALA A 286 -9.22 18.62 -19.91
CA ALA A 286 -9.30 19.51 -18.76
C ALA A 286 -9.81 20.92 -19.14
N ASP A 287 -10.79 21.40 -18.38
CA ASP A 287 -11.30 22.76 -18.41
C ASP A 287 -11.18 23.36 -16.99
N ALA A 288 -10.25 24.30 -16.85
CA ALA A 288 -9.96 24.97 -15.58
C ALA A 288 -11.13 25.84 -15.07
N LEU A 289 -12.11 26.15 -15.92
CA LEU A 289 -13.26 26.98 -15.59
C LEU A 289 -14.52 26.14 -15.30
N LYS A 290 -14.49 24.83 -15.54
CA LYS A 290 -15.65 23.95 -15.38
C LYS A 290 -15.31 22.70 -14.58
N THR A 291 -15.67 22.73 -13.31
CA THR A 291 -15.58 21.57 -12.41
C THR A 291 -16.68 20.55 -12.73
N PRO A 292 -16.37 19.24 -12.88
CA PRO A 292 -17.38 18.20 -13.00
C PRO A 292 -18.32 18.15 -11.77
N PRO A 293 -19.60 17.77 -11.94
CA PRO A 293 -20.56 17.69 -10.83
C PRO A 293 -20.16 16.75 -9.69
N HIS A 294 -19.38 15.71 -10.01
CA HIS A 294 -18.87 14.75 -9.05
C HIS A 294 -17.39 14.49 -9.33
N ILE A 295 -16.53 14.84 -8.37
CA ILE A 295 -15.11 14.53 -8.37
C ILE A 295 -14.84 13.57 -7.22
N ALA A 296 -14.43 12.36 -7.57
CA ALA A 296 -13.89 11.38 -6.64
C ALA A 296 -12.50 10.97 -7.14
N PRO A 297 -11.59 10.59 -6.23
CA PRO A 297 -10.35 9.96 -6.64
C PRO A 297 -10.61 8.53 -7.13
N VAL A 298 -9.63 7.99 -7.84
CA VAL A 298 -9.54 6.57 -8.20
C VAL A 298 -9.81 5.65 -7.01
N TRP A 299 -10.50 4.54 -7.27
CA TRP A 299 -11.09 3.65 -6.26
C TRP A 299 -10.11 3.18 -5.17
N TYR A 300 -8.83 3.02 -5.48
CA TYR A 300 -7.85 2.56 -4.52
C TYR A 300 -7.44 3.64 -3.51
N PHE A 301 -7.86 4.90 -3.67
CA PHE A 301 -7.70 5.96 -2.67
C PHE A 301 -8.98 6.27 -1.89
N THR A 302 -10.13 5.77 -2.35
CA THR A 302 -11.43 6.17 -1.81
C THR A 302 -11.67 5.78 -0.35
N PRO A 303 -11.10 4.69 0.21
CA PRO A 303 -11.21 4.44 1.66
C PRO A 303 -10.61 5.58 2.49
N PHE A 304 -9.47 6.11 2.08
CA PHE A 304 -8.79 7.21 2.77
C PHE A 304 -9.46 8.55 2.50
N TYR A 305 -9.93 8.77 1.27
CA TYR A 305 -10.72 9.95 0.91
C TYR A 305 -12.02 10.05 1.72
N SER A 306 -12.73 8.94 1.94
CA SER A 306 -13.92 8.89 2.79
C SER A 306 -13.63 9.36 4.22
N MET A 307 -12.49 8.95 4.78
CA MET A 307 -12.06 9.41 6.11
C MET A 307 -11.67 10.89 6.11
N LEU A 308 -11.09 11.42 5.03
CA LEU A 308 -10.79 12.85 4.88
C LEU A 308 -12.06 13.70 4.99
N ARG A 309 -13.06 13.39 4.16
CA ARG A 309 -14.30 14.17 4.06
C ARG A 309 -15.28 13.91 5.19
N ALA A 310 -15.11 12.83 5.94
CA ALA A 310 -15.90 12.57 7.16
C ALA A 310 -15.65 13.63 8.24
N VAL A 311 -14.48 14.29 8.21
CA VAL A 311 -14.09 15.34 9.17
C VAL A 311 -14.76 16.67 8.82
N THR A 312 -15.99 16.82 9.32
CA THR A 312 -16.71 18.10 9.39
C THR A 312 -16.47 18.77 10.74
N SER A 313 -16.86 20.04 10.90
CA SER A 313 -16.79 20.75 12.20
C SER A 313 -17.56 20.01 13.29
N ASP A 314 -18.74 19.48 12.97
CA ASP A 314 -19.54 18.69 13.92
C ASP A 314 -18.84 17.38 14.30
N PHE A 315 -18.21 16.71 13.34
CA PHE A 315 -17.45 15.49 13.64
C PHE A 315 -16.17 15.79 14.41
N ALA A 316 -15.50 16.91 14.17
CA ALA A 316 -14.36 17.36 14.96
C ALA A 316 -14.75 17.60 16.43
N MET A 317 -15.96 18.11 16.68
CA MET A 317 -16.53 18.19 18.04
C MET A 317 -16.72 16.80 18.66
N VAL A 318 -17.28 15.84 17.91
CA VAL A 318 -17.39 14.44 18.37
C VAL A 318 -16.02 13.85 18.71
N LEU A 319 -15.02 14.02 17.85
CA LEU A 319 -13.64 13.56 18.08
C LEU A 319 -13.02 14.22 19.31
N THR A 320 -13.32 15.49 19.56
CA THR A 320 -12.88 16.23 20.74
C THR A 320 -13.45 15.62 22.02
N VAL A 321 -14.77 15.37 22.05
CA VAL A 321 -15.42 14.70 23.18
C VAL A 321 -14.83 13.31 23.40
N LEU A 322 -14.64 12.52 22.34
CA LEU A 322 -14.02 11.20 22.43
C LEU A 322 -12.59 11.26 22.97
N ALA A 323 -11.78 12.23 22.54
CA ALA A 323 -10.43 12.43 23.03
C ALA A 323 -10.39 12.77 24.53
N VAL A 324 -11.29 13.66 24.99
CA VAL A 324 -11.41 14.02 26.42
C VAL A 324 -11.88 12.83 27.26
N LEU A 325 -12.89 12.09 26.80
CA LEU A 325 -13.37 10.89 27.47
C LEU A 325 -12.29 9.80 27.54
N ALA A 326 -11.55 9.59 26.46
CA ALA A 326 -10.41 8.67 26.44
C ALA A 326 -9.31 9.11 27.41
N ALA A 327 -8.99 10.42 27.45
CA ALA A 327 -8.00 10.98 28.37
C ALA A 327 -8.37 10.72 29.83
N ALA A 328 -9.64 10.94 30.19
CA ALA A 328 -10.18 10.66 31.52
C ALA A 328 -10.15 9.16 31.85
N ALA A 329 -10.61 8.32 30.92
CA ALA A 329 -10.64 6.87 31.10
C ALA A 329 -9.23 6.27 31.28
N ILE A 330 -8.25 6.71 30.50
CA ILE A 330 -6.85 6.25 30.59
C ILE A 330 -6.21 6.70 31.91
N PHE A 331 -6.46 7.94 32.34
CA PHE A 331 -5.90 8.44 33.59
C PHE A 331 -6.44 7.65 34.79
N VAL A 332 -7.76 7.48 34.87
CA VAL A 332 -8.44 6.80 35.98
C VAL A 332 -8.23 5.29 35.95
N LYS A 333 -8.49 4.63 34.81
CA LYS A 333 -8.55 3.15 34.71
C LYS A 333 -7.34 2.51 34.01
N GLY A 334 -6.46 3.30 33.38
CA GLY A 334 -5.30 2.75 32.68
C GLY A 334 -4.38 1.96 33.61
N ARG A 335 -3.77 0.88 33.10
CA ARG A 335 -2.79 0.07 33.85
C ARG A 335 -1.34 0.49 33.59
N PHE A 336 -1.13 1.67 33.01
CA PHE A 336 0.20 2.21 32.73
C PHE A 336 0.83 2.87 33.96
N ASN A 337 2.15 3.05 33.94
CA ASN A 337 2.83 3.86 34.95
C ASN A 337 2.34 5.34 34.89
N PHE A 338 2.50 6.06 36.00
CA PHE A 338 1.98 7.44 36.12
C PHE A 338 2.49 8.38 35.03
N LYS A 339 3.79 8.30 34.69
CA LYS A 339 4.40 9.13 33.64
C LYS A 339 3.74 8.92 32.28
N LEU A 340 3.50 7.67 31.89
CA LEU A 340 2.87 7.34 30.62
C LEU A 340 1.39 7.71 30.61
N LYS A 341 0.67 7.52 31.73
CA LYS A 341 -0.71 8.02 31.86
C LYS A 341 -0.77 9.53 31.64
N LEU A 342 0.06 10.28 32.35
CA LEU A 342 0.13 11.73 32.24
C LEU A 342 0.47 12.16 30.80
N ALA A 343 1.47 11.54 30.19
CA ALA A 343 1.87 11.84 28.82
C ALA A 343 0.72 11.61 27.82
N VAL A 344 0.04 10.47 27.88
CA VAL A 344 -1.07 10.15 26.96
C VAL A 344 -2.27 11.07 27.20
N THR A 345 -2.61 11.36 28.46
CA THR A 345 -3.68 12.31 28.81
C THR A 345 -3.36 13.70 28.26
N VAL A 346 -2.14 14.21 28.43
CA VAL A 346 -1.73 15.51 27.88
C VAL A 346 -1.83 15.50 26.36
N VAL A 347 -1.35 14.47 25.68
CA VAL A 347 -1.44 14.35 24.21
C VAL A 347 -2.90 14.39 23.73
N LEU A 348 -3.80 13.66 24.40
CA LEU A 348 -5.22 13.64 24.03
C LEU A 348 -5.93 14.98 24.30
N LEU A 349 -5.59 15.67 25.40
CA LEU A 349 -6.14 17.00 25.68
C LEU A 349 -5.59 18.05 24.72
N VAL A 350 -4.31 17.99 24.37
CA VAL A 350 -3.73 18.83 23.32
C VAL A 350 -4.43 18.56 22.00
N LEU A 351 -4.62 17.30 21.60
CA LEU A 351 -5.37 16.95 20.39
C LEU A 351 -6.80 17.51 20.41
N ALA A 352 -7.50 17.41 21.55
CA ALA A 352 -8.83 17.97 21.74
C ALA A 352 -8.84 19.50 21.55
N VAL A 353 -7.86 20.21 22.10
CA VAL A 353 -7.70 21.66 21.89
C VAL A 353 -7.41 21.96 20.42
N LEU A 354 -6.47 21.23 19.81
CA LEU A 354 -6.09 21.45 18.42
C LEU A 354 -7.30 21.24 17.48
N LEU A 355 -8.15 20.23 17.74
CA LEU A 355 -9.39 19.95 17.01
C LEU A 355 -10.39 21.12 17.02
N GLN A 356 -10.29 22.02 18.00
CA GLN A 356 -11.12 23.21 18.12
C GLN A 356 -10.43 24.48 17.62
N VAL A 357 -9.10 24.50 17.60
CA VAL A 357 -8.30 25.65 17.18
C VAL A 357 -8.09 25.70 15.67
N PHE A 358 -7.85 24.54 15.03
CA PHE A 358 -7.61 24.47 13.59
C PHE A 358 -8.85 23.99 12.83
N ASP A 359 -8.96 24.42 11.57
CA ASP A 359 -10.08 24.11 10.70
C ASP A 359 -10.25 22.60 10.47
N ALA A 360 -11.49 22.14 10.35
CA ALA A 360 -11.83 20.75 10.04
C ALA A 360 -11.14 20.26 8.75
N LYS A 361 -10.90 21.14 7.77
CA LYS A 361 -10.13 20.84 6.56
C LYS A 361 -8.72 20.34 6.89
N PHE A 362 -8.03 20.96 7.85
CA PHE A 362 -6.71 20.49 8.29
C PHE A 362 -6.82 19.10 8.92
N PHE A 363 -7.80 18.88 9.79
CA PHE A 363 -7.99 17.57 10.41
C PHE A 363 -8.44 16.48 9.45
N GLY A 364 -9.14 16.82 8.37
CA GLY A 364 -9.40 15.88 7.27
C GLY A 364 -8.10 15.37 6.64
N VAL A 365 -7.14 16.26 6.41
CA VAL A 365 -5.80 15.89 5.90
C VAL A 365 -5.04 15.04 6.92
N VAL A 366 -5.07 15.45 8.20
CA VAL A 366 -4.46 14.66 9.29
C VAL A 366 -5.12 13.28 9.41
N MET A 367 -6.43 13.18 9.24
CA MET A 367 -7.17 11.92 9.31
C MET A 367 -6.78 10.99 8.15
N MET A 368 -6.77 11.50 6.92
CA MET A 368 -6.37 10.75 5.74
C MET A 368 -4.93 10.25 5.85
N GLY A 369 -4.00 11.16 6.15
CA GLY A 369 -2.58 10.83 6.29
C GLY A 369 -2.33 9.91 7.48
N GLY A 370 -2.97 10.18 8.62
CA GLY A 370 -2.89 9.38 9.83
C GLY A 370 -3.41 7.96 9.63
N ALA A 371 -4.48 7.77 8.86
CA ALA A 371 -4.99 6.46 8.52
C ALA A 371 -4.01 5.62 7.69
N VAL A 372 -3.18 6.25 6.84
CA VAL A 372 -2.11 5.51 6.15
C VAL A 372 -0.90 5.32 7.08
N VAL A 373 -0.48 6.36 7.80
CA VAL A 373 0.70 6.36 8.67
C VAL A 373 0.57 5.40 9.85
N ILE A 374 -0.64 5.18 10.38
CA ILE A 374 -0.87 4.23 11.49
C ILE A 374 -0.43 2.80 11.13
N LEU A 375 -0.40 2.46 9.83
CA LEU A 375 0.08 1.18 9.35
C LEU A 375 1.57 0.97 9.69
N PHE A 376 2.42 2.01 9.68
CA PHE A 376 3.82 1.88 10.12
C PHE A 376 3.90 1.32 11.53
N PHE A 377 2.99 1.73 12.40
CA PHE A 377 3.03 1.38 13.83
C PHE A 377 2.47 -0.02 14.13
N LEU A 378 1.92 -0.72 13.14
CA LEU A 378 1.29 -2.03 13.31
C LEU A 378 2.14 -3.06 14.10
N PRO A 379 3.47 -3.21 13.88
CA PRO A 379 4.33 -4.09 14.68
C PRO A 379 4.33 -3.80 16.18
N TRP A 380 4.11 -2.54 16.55
CA TRP A 380 4.11 -2.07 17.93
C TRP A 380 2.69 -1.90 18.50
N LEU A 381 1.66 -2.01 17.68
CA LEU A 381 0.27 -2.01 18.12
C LEU A 381 -0.23 -3.42 18.45
N ASP A 382 0.26 -4.46 17.77
CA ASP A 382 -0.17 -5.84 18.02
C ASP A 382 0.63 -6.54 19.12
N HIS A 383 0.03 -6.60 20.30
CA HIS A 383 0.59 -7.24 21.49
C HIS A 383 0.12 -8.70 21.69
N SER A 384 -0.47 -9.33 20.69
CA SER A 384 -0.95 -10.72 20.82
C SER A 384 0.16 -11.69 21.21
N PRO A 385 -0.08 -12.72 22.04
CA PRO A 385 0.94 -13.74 22.33
C PRO A 385 1.27 -14.62 21.11
N VAL A 386 0.39 -14.70 20.11
CA VAL A 386 0.58 -15.53 18.90
C VAL A 386 0.63 -14.67 17.64
N ARG A 387 1.41 -15.09 16.64
CA ARG A 387 1.52 -14.36 15.36
C ARG A 387 0.29 -14.56 14.48
N SER A 388 0.04 -15.80 14.07
CA SER A 388 -1.02 -16.12 13.11
C SER A 388 -2.42 -16.02 13.71
N ILE A 389 -3.36 -15.46 12.95
CA ILE A 389 -4.79 -15.42 13.27
C ILE A 389 -5.42 -16.82 13.43
N ARG A 390 -4.78 -17.87 12.90
CA ARG A 390 -5.22 -19.27 13.05
C ARG A 390 -5.36 -19.69 14.51
N TYR A 391 -4.48 -19.17 15.38
CA TYR A 391 -4.40 -19.53 16.79
C TYR A 391 -4.95 -18.44 17.72
N ARG A 392 -5.52 -17.37 17.17
CA ARG A 392 -6.19 -16.32 17.94
C ARG A 392 -7.64 -16.71 18.28
N PRO A 393 -8.23 -16.10 19.33
CA PRO A 393 -9.64 -16.26 19.65
C PRO A 393 -10.57 -15.98 18.46
N GLY A 394 -11.71 -16.67 18.40
CA GLY A 394 -12.66 -16.53 17.28
C GLY A 394 -13.15 -15.09 17.07
N TRP A 395 -13.36 -14.34 18.15
CA TRP A 395 -13.79 -12.94 18.07
C TRP A 395 -12.72 -12.00 17.49
N HIS A 396 -11.43 -12.36 17.50
CA HIS A 396 -10.41 -11.61 16.76
C HIS A 396 -10.69 -11.71 15.26
N LYS A 397 -11.04 -12.91 14.76
CA LYS A 397 -11.39 -13.08 13.34
C LYS A 397 -12.60 -12.22 12.96
N ALA A 398 -13.58 -12.10 13.86
CA ALA A 398 -14.72 -11.21 13.67
C ALA A 398 -14.27 -9.74 13.59
N LEU A 399 -13.35 -9.27 14.44
CA LEU A 399 -12.82 -7.90 14.34
C LEU A 399 -12.08 -7.63 13.03
N TYR A 400 -11.27 -8.59 12.55
CA TYR A 400 -10.62 -8.45 11.24
C TYR A 400 -11.68 -8.42 10.11
N ALA A 401 -12.72 -9.25 10.17
CA ALA A 401 -13.81 -9.23 9.21
C ALA A 401 -14.55 -7.89 9.22
N VAL A 402 -14.89 -7.35 10.40
CA VAL A 402 -15.50 -6.03 10.56
C VAL A 402 -14.58 -4.95 9.96
N PHE A 403 -13.28 -4.98 10.26
CA PHE A 403 -12.32 -4.04 9.70
C PHE A 403 -12.28 -4.09 8.17
N MET A 404 -12.22 -5.30 7.59
CA MET A 404 -12.19 -5.47 6.13
C MET A 404 -13.47 -4.99 5.46
N ILE A 405 -14.63 -5.38 6.00
CA ILE A 405 -15.94 -4.93 5.49
C ILE A 405 -16.03 -3.41 5.60
N ASN A 406 -15.61 -2.84 6.73
CA ASN A 406 -15.57 -1.40 6.92
C ASN A 406 -14.65 -0.69 5.91
N PHE A 407 -13.49 -1.25 5.61
CA PHE A 407 -12.57 -0.69 4.60
C PHE A 407 -13.20 -0.70 3.20
N LEU A 408 -13.93 -1.77 2.84
CA LEU A 408 -14.68 -1.85 1.58
C LEU A 408 -15.86 -0.88 1.54
N ILE A 409 -16.59 -0.71 2.64
CA ILE A 409 -17.66 0.28 2.77
C ILE A 409 -17.10 1.69 2.60
N LEU A 410 -16.01 2.04 3.29
CA LEU A 410 -15.34 3.33 3.11
C LEU A 410 -14.87 3.52 1.67
N GLY A 411 -14.36 2.46 1.03
CA GLY A 411 -14.00 2.48 -0.38
C GLY A 411 -15.19 2.81 -1.28
N TYR A 412 -16.32 2.14 -1.09
CA TYR A 412 -17.54 2.42 -1.83
C TYR A 412 -18.06 3.83 -1.57
N LEU A 413 -18.17 4.27 -0.31
CA LEU A 413 -18.67 5.60 0.04
C LEU A 413 -17.84 6.72 -0.58
N GLY A 414 -16.54 6.50 -0.78
CA GLY A 414 -15.65 7.50 -1.36
C GLY A 414 -15.82 7.65 -2.87
N THR A 415 -16.46 6.69 -3.55
CA THR A 415 -16.90 6.84 -4.96
C THR A 415 -18.24 7.54 -5.09
N GLN A 416 -18.95 7.78 -3.98
CA GLN A 416 -20.30 8.34 -3.99
C GLN A 416 -20.30 9.84 -3.68
N ALA A 417 -21.28 10.55 -4.24
CA ALA A 417 -21.52 11.95 -3.93
C ALA A 417 -21.87 12.14 -2.44
N PRO A 418 -21.43 13.24 -1.80
CA PRO A 418 -21.82 13.55 -0.43
C PRO A 418 -23.32 13.73 -0.26
N ASN A 419 -23.84 13.05 0.75
CA ASN A 419 -25.15 13.26 1.36
C ASN A 419 -25.04 12.92 2.85
N ASP A 420 -26.07 13.28 3.62
CA ASP A 420 -26.05 13.14 5.08
C ASP A 420 -25.85 11.70 5.55
N VAL A 421 -26.49 10.74 4.87
CA VAL A 421 -26.39 9.31 5.21
C VAL A 421 -24.97 8.80 4.96
N PHE A 422 -24.40 9.08 3.81
CA PHE A 422 -23.04 8.63 3.45
C PHE A 422 -21.97 9.33 4.28
N ASN A 423 -22.19 10.59 4.67
CA ASN A 423 -21.32 11.30 5.58
C ASN A 423 -21.34 10.65 6.97
N LEU A 424 -22.52 10.36 7.53
CA LEU A 424 -22.65 9.65 8.80
C LEU A 424 -22.01 8.25 8.75
N MET A 425 -22.25 7.50 7.68
CA MET A 425 -21.63 6.18 7.49
C MET A 425 -20.10 6.28 7.40
N SER A 426 -19.57 7.31 6.73
CA SER A 426 -18.12 7.55 6.65
C SER A 426 -17.52 7.92 8.01
N GLN A 427 -18.23 8.70 8.82
CA GLN A 427 -17.83 9.03 10.20
C GLN A 427 -17.78 7.78 11.08
N ILE A 428 -18.84 6.95 11.06
CA ILE A 428 -18.87 5.67 11.77
C ILE A 428 -17.72 4.78 11.30
N GLY A 429 -17.53 4.68 9.98
CA GLY A 429 -16.47 3.85 9.42
C GLY A 429 -15.07 4.34 9.77
N THR A 430 -14.86 5.65 9.86
CA THR A 430 -13.62 6.26 10.35
C THR A 430 -13.35 5.85 11.80
N LEU A 431 -14.36 5.90 12.68
CA LEU A 431 -14.24 5.45 14.06
C LEU A 431 -13.92 3.96 14.16
N ILE A 432 -14.55 3.10 13.35
CA ILE A 432 -14.27 1.67 13.30
C ILE A 432 -12.81 1.41 12.85
N TYR A 433 -12.36 2.12 11.81
CA TYR A 433 -10.99 2.01 11.30
C TYR A 433 -9.97 2.37 12.39
N LEU A 434 -10.13 3.54 13.02
CA LEU A 434 -9.24 3.99 14.08
C LEU A 434 -9.30 3.08 15.31
N ALA A 435 -10.49 2.66 15.73
CA ALA A 435 -10.66 1.77 16.88
C ALA A 435 -9.95 0.43 16.66
N PHE A 436 -9.96 -0.11 15.44
CA PHE A 436 -9.24 -1.35 15.12
C PHE A 436 -7.76 -1.25 15.48
N PHE A 437 -7.08 -0.18 15.06
CA PHE A 437 -5.65 0.01 15.31
C PHE A 437 -5.34 0.57 16.71
N LEU A 438 -6.02 1.63 17.14
CA LEU A 438 -5.75 2.30 18.41
C LEU A 438 -6.07 1.43 19.63
N LEU A 439 -7.06 0.53 19.52
CA LEU A 439 -7.39 -0.43 20.58
C LEU A 439 -6.65 -1.76 20.41
N MET A 440 -5.91 -1.98 19.31
CA MET A 440 -5.13 -3.20 19.08
C MET A 440 -4.19 -3.57 20.22
N PRO A 441 -3.49 -2.62 20.88
CA PRO A 441 -2.66 -2.96 22.04
C PRO A 441 -3.44 -3.61 23.18
N ILE A 442 -4.75 -3.40 23.27
CA ILE A 442 -5.62 -3.97 24.30
C ILE A 442 -6.25 -5.26 23.77
N TRP A 443 -7.05 -5.18 22.71
CA TRP A 443 -7.87 -6.30 22.28
C TRP A 443 -7.03 -7.48 21.78
N SER A 444 -5.86 -7.24 21.18
CA SER A 444 -5.00 -8.32 20.66
C SER A 444 -4.47 -9.30 21.71
N ARG A 445 -4.50 -8.92 23.00
CA ARG A 445 -4.06 -9.73 24.15
C ARG A 445 -5.17 -10.51 24.84
N LEU A 446 -6.43 -10.20 24.55
CA LEU A 446 -7.57 -10.72 25.29
C LEU A 446 -8.04 -12.07 24.71
N GLY A 447 -8.76 -12.86 25.53
CA GLY A 447 -9.36 -14.13 25.13
C GLY A 447 -8.43 -15.35 25.24
N THR A 448 -8.94 -16.50 24.82
CA THR A 448 -8.25 -17.79 24.91
C THR A 448 -7.55 -18.13 23.60
N PHE A 449 -6.22 -18.20 23.63
CA PHE A 449 -5.40 -18.55 22.47
C PHE A 449 -5.28 -20.06 22.34
N LYS A 450 -5.24 -20.54 21.09
CA LYS A 450 -4.96 -21.95 20.80
C LYS A 450 -3.45 -22.21 20.91
N PRO A 451 -3.03 -23.42 21.30
CA PRO A 451 -1.61 -23.78 21.22
C PRO A 451 -1.12 -23.67 19.78
N VAL A 452 0.04 -23.04 19.61
CA VAL A 452 0.76 -22.99 18.32
C VAL A 452 1.59 -24.27 18.23
N PRO A 453 1.54 -25.01 17.11
CA PRO A 453 2.39 -26.18 16.90
C PRO A 453 3.88 -25.85 16.97
N ASP A 454 4.71 -26.80 17.37
CA ASP A 454 6.17 -26.62 17.41
C ASP A 454 6.79 -26.63 16.01
N ARG A 455 6.16 -27.35 15.07
CA ARG A 455 6.59 -27.54 13.69
C ARG A 455 5.48 -27.10 12.73
N VAL A 456 5.87 -26.75 11.51
CA VAL A 456 4.94 -26.31 10.47
C VAL A 456 3.88 -27.40 10.20
N THR A 457 2.60 -27.03 10.23
CA THR A 457 1.51 -27.94 9.88
C THR A 457 1.46 -28.06 8.36
N PHE A 458 1.74 -29.25 7.86
CA PHE A 458 1.79 -29.54 6.43
C PHE A 458 1.23 -30.94 6.18
N ALA A 459 0.34 -31.04 5.21
CA ALA A 459 -0.05 -32.30 4.60
C ALA A 459 0.41 -32.24 3.15
N ALA A 460 1.17 -33.24 2.71
CA ALA A 460 1.53 -33.36 1.30
C ALA A 460 0.25 -33.51 0.47
N HIS A 461 0.16 -32.74 -0.61
CA HIS A 461 -0.97 -32.76 -1.53
C HIS A 461 -1.07 -34.07 -2.30
#